data_AF-A0A1C3NTA5-F1
#
_entry.id   AF-A0A1C3NTA5-F1
#
_cell.length_a   1.000
_cell.length_b   1.000
_cell.length_c   1.000
_cell.angle_alpha   90.00
_cell.angle_beta   90.00
_cell.angle_gamma   90.00
#
_symmetry.space_group_name_H-M   'P 1'
#
loop_
_entity.id
_entity.type
_entity.pdbx_description
1 polymer ?
#
loop_
_entity_poly.entity_id
_entity_poly.type
_entity_poly.pdbx_seq_one_letter_code
_entity_poly.pdbx_strand_id
1 'polypeptide(L)'
;MQCVDAWCTDFRGDVPALSSVPLLVVQGTEDRILTIDNTGRRFPALVKGLRYHEVDGGPHNIGWTHPEVVNPLFLDFLTKQ
;
A
#
# COMPACT_ATOMS: atom_id res chain seq x y z
N MET A 1 -5.28 -15.66 -20.08
CA MET A 1 -5.08 -14.25 -19.69
C MET A 1 -5.82 -13.94 -18.38
N GLN A 2 -5.76 -14.82 -17.37
CA GLN A 2 -6.52 -14.67 -16.12
C GLN A 2 -5.91 -13.67 -15.12
N CYS A 3 -4.65 -13.24 -15.35
CA CYS A 3 -3.95 -12.31 -14.48
C CYS A 3 -4.63 -10.93 -14.43
N VAL A 4 -5.09 -10.43 -15.58
CA VAL A 4 -5.76 -9.12 -15.66
C VAL A 4 -7.13 -9.17 -14.99
N ASP A 5 -7.88 -10.24 -15.19
CA ASP A 5 -9.21 -10.40 -14.59
C ASP A 5 -9.14 -10.40 -13.05
N ALA A 6 -8.06 -10.95 -12.48
CA ALA A 6 -7.84 -10.99 -11.03
C ALA A 6 -7.56 -9.61 -10.41
N TRP A 7 -7.18 -8.59 -11.19
CA TRP A 7 -6.95 -7.25 -10.65
C TRP A 7 -8.24 -6.56 -10.19
N CYS A 8 -9.39 -7.01 -10.72
CA CYS A 8 -10.71 -6.50 -10.37
C CYS A 8 -11.37 -7.27 -9.21
N THR A 9 -10.64 -8.18 -8.54
CA THR A 9 -11.16 -8.92 -7.38
C THR A 9 -11.59 -7.97 -6.27
N ASP A 10 -12.77 -8.21 -5.69
CA ASP A 10 -13.31 -7.42 -4.60
C ASP A 10 -12.80 -7.91 -3.24
N PHE A 11 -11.78 -7.23 -2.71
CA PHE A 11 -11.20 -7.51 -1.40
C PHE A 11 -11.91 -6.80 -0.23
N ARG A 12 -13.02 -6.08 -0.46
CA ARG A 12 -13.68 -5.29 0.61
C ARG A 12 -14.12 -6.16 1.80
N GLY A 13 -14.53 -7.41 1.53
CA GLY A 13 -14.92 -8.36 2.57
C GLY A 13 -13.75 -8.82 3.46
N ASP A 14 -12.51 -8.75 2.96
CA ASP A 14 -11.31 -9.23 3.64
C ASP A 14 -10.67 -8.15 4.54
N VAL A 15 -10.89 -6.88 4.23
CA VAL A 15 -10.32 -5.73 4.96
C VAL A 15 -10.51 -5.79 6.48
N PRO A 16 -11.68 -6.19 7.04
CA PRO A 16 -11.86 -6.28 8.48
C PRO A 16 -10.84 -7.20 9.17
N ALA A 17 -10.40 -8.29 8.51
CA ALA A 17 -9.45 -9.24 9.09
C ALA A 17 -8.08 -8.60 9.35
N LEU A 18 -7.70 -7.57 8.57
CA LEU A 18 -6.43 -6.85 8.72
C LEU A 18 -6.36 -6.02 10.00
N SER A 19 -7.48 -5.72 10.65
CA SER A 19 -7.52 -4.87 11.86
C SER A 19 -6.94 -5.54 13.10
N SER A 20 -6.60 -6.83 13.02
CA SER A 20 -6.07 -7.64 14.13
C SER A 20 -4.53 -7.60 14.25
N VAL A 21 -3.84 -7.00 13.28
CA VAL A 21 -2.38 -6.93 13.22
C VAL A 21 -1.92 -5.52 12.84
N PRO A 22 -0.68 -5.11 13.19
CA PRO A 22 -0.12 -3.87 12.67
C PRO A 22 -0.09 -3.88 11.14
N LEU A 23 -0.45 -2.75 10.52
CA LEU A 23 -0.50 -2.61 9.07
C LEU A 23 0.32 -1.39 8.60
N LEU A 24 1.17 -1.60 7.60
CA LEU A 24 1.88 -0.57 6.84
C LEU A 24 1.40 -0.59 5.39
N VAL A 25 1.00 0.57 4.87
CA VAL A 25 0.67 0.77 3.44
C VAL A 25 1.58 1.86 2.89
N VAL A 26 2.31 1.54 1.81
CA VAL A 26 3.21 2.46 1.12
C VAL A 26 2.88 2.45 -0.37
N GLN A 27 2.69 3.62 -0.98
CA GLN A 27 2.38 3.72 -2.40
C GLN A 27 2.94 5.00 -3.04
N GLY A 28 3.34 4.90 -4.31
CA GLY A 28 3.82 6.05 -5.08
C GLY A 28 2.69 6.98 -5.53
N THR A 29 2.92 8.29 -5.48
CA THR A 29 1.92 9.30 -5.89
C THR A 29 1.70 9.36 -7.40
N GLU A 30 2.64 8.84 -8.19
CA GLU A 30 2.58 8.75 -9.66
C GLU A 30 2.35 7.32 -10.18
N ASP A 31 1.77 6.42 -9.37
CA ASP A 31 1.39 5.09 -9.83
C ASP A 31 0.31 5.17 -10.92
N ARG A 32 0.67 4.78 -12.15
CA ARG A 32 -0.22 4.77 -13.33
C ARG A 32 -0.88 3.41 -13.58
N ILE A 33 -0.47 2.36 -12.87
CA ILE A 33 -1.06 1.02 -13.00
C ILE A 33 -2.18 0.87 -11.98
N LEU A 34 -1.89 1.20 -10.72
CA LEU A 34 -2.84 1.23 -9.62
C LEU A 34 -2.91 2.66 -9.08
N THR A 35 -3.76 3.49 -9.69
CA THR A 35 -3.88 4.91 -9.30
C THR A 35 -4.15 5.06 -7.80
N ILE A 36 -3.38 5.91 -7.13
CA ILE A 36 -3.34 6.03 -5.66
C ILE A 36 -4.70 6.43 -5.05
N ASP A 37 -5.48 7.27 -5.74
CA ASP A 37 -6.81 7.71 -5.30
C ASP A 37 -7.83 6.56 -5.23
N ASN A 38 -7.69 5.57 -6.12
CA ASN A 38 -8.58 4.40 -6.17
C ASN A 38 -8.10 3.25 -5.28
N THR A 39 -6.89 3.35 -4.72
CA THR A 39 -6.21 2.29 -3.97
C THR A 39 -5.71 2.79 -2.61
N GLY A 40 -4.43 3.14 -2.46
CA GLY A 40 -3.79 3.43 -1.17
C GLY A 40 -4.51 4.48 -0.33
N ARG A 41 -4.97 5.59 -0.92
CA ARG A 41 -5.64 6.68 -0.18
C ARG A 41 -6.96 6.30 0.47
N ARG A 42 -7.54 5.15 0.09
CA ARG A 42 -8.78 4.64 0.69
C ARG A 42 -8.53 3.91 2.01
N PHE A 43 -7.33 3.34 2.22
CA PHE A 43 -7.03 2.54 3.39
C PHE A 43 -7.18 3.28 4.72
N PRO A 44 -6.75 4.54 4.89
CA PRO A 44 -6.91 5.27 6.16
C PRO A 44 -8.36 5.38 6.64
N ALA A 45 -9.33 5.38 5.72
CA ALA A 45 -10.76 5.38 6.05
C ALA A 45 -11.30 3.97 6.40
N LEU A 46 -10.60 2.92 5.96
CA LEU A 46 -11.03 1.52 6.07
C LEU A 46 -10.40 0.77 7.25
N VAL A 47 -9.15 1.05 7.59
CA VAL A 47 -8.41 0.37 8.66
C VAL A 47 -7.91 1.39 9.66
N LYS A 48 -8.34 1.28 10.92
CA LYS A 48 -7.89 2.20 11.98
C LYS A 48 -6.47 1.82 12.42
N GLY A 49 -5.64 2.82 12.72
CA GLY A 49 -4.30 2.60 13.27
C GLY A 49 -3.22 2.16 12.28
N LEU A 50 -3.52 2.14 10.97
CA LEU A 50 -2.52 1.80 9.96
C LEU A 50 -1.44 2.89 9.85
N ARG A 51 -0.21 2.49 9.51
CA ARG A 51 0.87 3.40 9.12
C ARG A 51 0.78 3.61 7.61
N TYR A 52 0.44 4.81 7.17
CA TYR A 52 0.28 5.13 5.76
C TYR A 52 1.40 6.06 5.28
N HIS A 53 1.99 5.76 4.12
CA HIS A 53 3.01 6.61 3.52
C HIS A 53 2.84 6.72 2.01
N GLU A 54 2.90 7.95 1.50
CA GLU A 54 2.93 8.23 0.07
C GLU A 54 4.37 8.55 -0.35
N VAL A 55 4.88 7.87 -1.38
CA VAL A 55 6.20 8.13 -1.97
C VAL A 55 6.01 9.16 -3.07
N ASP A 56 6.41 10.40 -2.79
CA ASP A 56 6.30 11.50 -3.76
C ASP A 56 7.08 11.20 -5.04
N GLY A 57 6.48 11.45 -6.21
CA GLY A 57 7.04 11.10 -7.52
C GLY A 57 7.12 9.58 -7.82
N GLY A 58 6.73 8.72 -6.87
CA GLY A 58 6.88 7.27 -6.99
C GLY A 58 5.97 6.65 -8.06
N PRO A 59 6.52 5.85 -9.02
CA PRO A 59 5.71 5.05 -9.95
C PRO A 59 5.23 3.76 -9.29
N HIS A 60 4.58 2.85 -10.04
CA HIS A 60 4.11 1.56 -9.48
C HIS A 60 5.21 0.75 -8.78
N ASN A 61 6.42 0.71 -9.36
CA ASN A 61 7.54 -0.07 -8.83
C ASN A 61 8.43 0.75 -7.87
N ILE A 62 7.84 1.31 -6.81
CA ILE A 62 8.56 2.12 -5.81
C ILE A 62 9.65 1.35 -5.05
N GLY A 63 9.53 0.03 -4.90
CA GLY A 63 10.55 -0.78 -4.22
C GLY A 63 11.89 -0.82 -4.96
N TRP A 64 11.87 -0.61 -6.29
CA TRP A 64 13.08 -0.52 -7.11
C TRP A 64 13.52 0.92 -7.36
N THR A 65 12.56 1.82 -7.59
CA THR A 65 12.85 3.20 -8.02
C THR A 65 13.10 4.16 -6.87
N HIS A 66 12.54 3.90 -5.69
CA HIS A 66 12.67 4.71 -4.48
C HIS A 66 13.06 3.85 -3.26
N PRO A 67 14.08 2.97 -3.36
CA PRO A 67 14.46 2.07 -2.27
C PRO A 67 14.93 2.82 -1.03
N GLU A 68 15.52 4.01 -1.20
CA GLU A 68 15.93 4.91 -0.11
C GLU A 68 14.76 5.44 0.72
N VAL A 69 13.53 5.44 0.17
CA VAL A 69 12.31 5.78 0.91
C VAL A 69 11.66 4.52 1.46
N VAL A 70 11.48 3.48 0.63
CA VAL A 70 10.72 2.28 1.00
C VAL A 70 11.45 1.41 2.02
N ASN A 71 12.76 1.20 1.87
CA ASN A 71 13.50 0.27 2.73
C ASN A 71 13.56 0.74 4.19
N PRO A 72 13.85 2.03 4.50
CA PRO A 72 13.83 2.50 5.88
C PRO A 72 12.45 2.41 6.53
N LEU A 73 11.38 2.72 5.80
CA LEU A 73 10.00 2.58 6.30
C LEU A 73 9.68 1.13 6.65
N PHE A 74 10.07 0.20 5.76
CA PHE A 74 9.83 -1.22 5.98
C PHE A 74 10.63 -1.76 7.16
N LEU A 75 11.92 -1.43 7.26
CA LEU A 75 12.77 -1.84 8.38
C LEU A 75 12.32 -1.24 9.71
N ASP A 76 11.91 0.04 9.74
CA ASP A 76 11.33 0.67 10.93
C ASP A 76 10.07 -0.07 11.39
N PHE A 77 9.19 -0.43 10.46
CA PHE A 77 7.96 -1.17 10.78
C PHE A 77 8.22 -2.57 11.33
N LEU A 78 9.25 -3.27 10.84
CA LEU A 78 9.61 -4.60 11.34
C LEU A 78 10.29 -4.58 12.72
N THR A 79 11.03 -3.50 13.03
CA THR A 79 11.88 -3.44 14.23
C THR A 79 11.26 -2.68 15.40
N LYS A 80 10.23 -1.86 15.15
CA LYS A 80 9.53 -1.08 16.16
C LYS A 80 8.04 -1.40 16.10
N GLN A 81 7.59 -2.30 16.98
CA GLN A 81 6.17 -2.50 17.30
C GLN A 81 5.92 -2.06 18.74
#